data_AF-A0A3B4W9Y0-F1
#
_entry.id   AF-A0A3B4W9Y0-F1
#
_cell.length_a   1.000
_cell.length_b   1.000
_cell.length_c   1.000
_cell.angle_alpha   90.00
_cell.angle_beta   90.00
_cell.angle_gamma   90.00
#
_symmetry.space_group_name_H-M   'P 1'
#
loop_
_entity.id
_entity.type
_entity.pdbx_description
1 polymer ?
#
loop_
_entity_poly.entity_id
_entity_poly.type
_entity_poly.pdbx_seq_one_letter_code
_entity_poly.pdbx_strand_id
1 'polypeptide(L)'
;LEAIINNHFEVARYLVQNGACVYHVDGYTGLHHAAKLGSLEIVSMLLETGQVDVNAQDSGGWTPIIWAAEHKHVDVIRALLNRGADINRKLRRGITNRMLRTERIICR
;
A
#
# COMPACT_ATOMS: atom_id res chain seq x y z
N LEU A 1 -0.16 -21.10 -17.90
CA LEU A 1 0.85 -20.34 -17.11
C LEU A 1 0.24 -19.20 -16.30
N GLU A 2 -1.00 -18.74 -16.57
CA GLU A 2 -1.68 -17.70 -15.77
C GLU A 2 -2.23 -18.15 -14.42
N ALA A 3 -2.47 -19.45 -14.20
CA ALA A 3 -3.13 -19.94 -12.98
C ALA A 3 -2.27 -19.87 -11.71
N ILE A 4 -0.94 -19.90 -11.81
CA ILE A 4 -0.05 -19.91 -10.63
C ILE A 4 -0.04 -18.53 -9.94
N ILE A 5 -0.13 -17.45 -10.71
CA ILE A 5 -0.15 -16.08 -10.18
C ILE A 5 -1.50 -15.80 -9.50
N ASN A 6 -2.60 -16.26 -10.08
CA ASN A 6 -3.95 -16.11 -9.52
C ASN A 6 -4.18 -17.00 -8.28
N ASN A 7 -3.61 -18.22 -8.25
CA ASN A 7 -3.71 -19.11 -7.10
C ASN A 7 -2.96 -18.58 -5.86
N HIS A 8 -1.82 -17.89 -6.07
CA HIS A 8 -1.15 -17.19 -4.97
C HIS A 8 -1.95 -16.00 -4.44
N PHE A 9 -2.77 -15.38 -5.28
CA PHE A 9 -3.60 -14.23 -4.93
C PHE A 9 -4.70 -14.60 -3.95
N GLU A 10 -5.43 -15.70 -4.22
CA GLU A 10 -6.47 -16.22 -3.32
C GLU A 10 -5.89 -16.73 -2.00
N VAL A 11 -4.70 -17.36 -2.04
CA VAL A 11 -4.01 -17.81 -0.83
C VAL A 11 -3.52 -16.62 0.01
N ALA A 12 -2.95 -15.59 -0.61
CA ALA A 12 -2.56 -14.36 0.08
C ALA A 12 -3.78 -13.64 0.67
N ARG A 13 -4.90 -13.60 -0.07
CA ARG A 13 -6.20 -13.07 0.39
C ARG A 13 -6.72 -13.85 1.61
N TYR A 14 -6.70 -15.18 1.56
CA TYR A 14 -7.13 -16.03 2.66
C TYR A 14 -6.26 -15.86 3.90
N LEU A 15 -4.93 -15.77 3.74
CA LEU A 15 -4.00 -15.55 4.85
C LEU A 15 -4.24 -14.20 5.52
N VAL A 16 -4.41 -13.14 4.73
CA VAL A 16 -4.77 -11.79 5.21
C VAL A 16 -6.10 -11.81 5.99
N GLN A 17 -7.15 -12.46 5.46
CA GLN A 17 -8.47 -12.54 6.09
C GLN A 17 -8.48 -13.33 7.40
N ASN A 18 -7.60 -14.33 7.54
CA ASN A 18 -7.53 -15.19 8.74
C ASN A 18 -6.56 -14.65 9.80
N GLY A 19 -6.20 -13.36 9.74
CA GLY A 19 -5.34 -12.75 10.75
C GLY A 19 -3.90 -13.26 10.71
N ALA A 20 -3.44 -13.83 9.58
CA ALA A 20 -2.01 -13.99 9.39
C ALA A 20 -1.42 -12.59 9.45
N CYS A 21 -0.63 -12.35 10.49
CA CYS A 21 0.10 -11.13 10.71
C CYS A 21 1.01 -10.90 9.51
N VAL A 22 0.56 -10.19 8.48
CA VAL A 22 1.38 -9.78 7.33
C VAL A 22 2.25 -8.59 7.75
N TYR A 23 2.89 -8.70 8.91
CA TYR A 23 4.03 -7.88 9.30
C TYR A 23 5.24 -8.63 8.77
N HIS A 24 5.70 -8.26 7.57
CA HIS A 24 7.05 -8.63 7.19
C HIS A 24 8.02 -7.92 8.15
N VAL A 25 9.16 -8.57 8.35
CA VAL A 25 10.33 -8.02 9.01
C VAL A 25 10.55 -6.57 8.54
N ASP A 26 10.85 -5.68 9.47
CA ASP A 26 11.17 -4.26 9.20
C ASP A 26 9.99 -3.33 8.83
N GLY A 27 8.77 -3.64 9.27
CA GLY A 27 7.62 -2.72 9.13
C GLY A 27 6.96 -2.72 7.74
N TYR A 28 7.43 -3.59 6.83
CA TYR A 28 6.75 -3.83 5.55
C TYR A 28 5.46 -4.62 5.81
N THR A 29 4.32 -4.08 5.43
CA THR A 29 3.01 -4.68 5.71
C THR A 29 2.34 -5.24 4.46
N GLY A 30 1.31 -6.06 4.64
CA GLY A 30 0.43 -6.49 3.54
C GLY A 30 -0.13 -5.31 2.72
N LEU A 31 -0.37 -4.16 3.35
CA LEU A 31 -0.83 -2.95 2.65
C LEU A 31 0.26 -2.34 1.76
N HIS A 32 1.54 -2.43 2.14
CA HIS A 32 2.64 -2.04 1.25
C HIS A 32 2.71 -2.94 0.01
N HIS A 33 2.52 -4.25 0.19
CA HIS A 33 2.53 -5.20 -0.90
C HIS A 33 1.36 -4.97 -1.86
N ALA A 34 0.14 -4.85 -1.32
CA ALA A 34 -1.06 -4.56 -2.10
C ALA A 34 -0.96 -3.22 -2.85
N ALA A 35 -0.37 -2.20 -2.20
CA ALA A 35 -0.14 -0.90 -2.82
C ALA A 35 0.89 -0.94 -3.94
N LYS A 36 1.97 -1.71 -3.78
CA LYS A 36 2.98 -1.93 -4.82
C LYS A 36 2.40 -2.66 -6.05
N LEU A 37 1.50 -3.62 -5.83
CA LEU A 37 0.85 -4.39 -6.91
C LEU A 37 -0.30 -3.64 -7.58
N GLY A 38 -0.79 -2.54 -7.01
CA GLY A 38 -1.96 -1.82 -7.53
C GLY A 38 -3.28 -2.55 -7.32
N SER A 39 -3.35 -3.46 -6.37
CA SER A 39 -4.50 -4.34 -6.18
C SER A 39 -5.56 -3.68 -5.32
N LEU A 40 -6.44 -2.87 -5.94
CA LEU A 40 -7.51 -2.14 -5.24
C LEU A 40 -8.41 -3.04 -4.39
N GLU A 41 -8.69 -4.25 -4.86
CA GLU A 41 -9.51 -5.23 -4.13
C GLU A 41 -8.86 -5.64 -2.80
N ILE A 42 -7.57 -6.00 -2.82
CA ILE A 42 -6.83 -6.36 -1.61
C ILE A 42 -6.68 -5.15 -0.68
N VAL A 43 -6.41 -3.97 -1.25
CA VAL A 43 -6.33 -2.73 -0.47
C VAL A 43 -7.65 -2.45 0.24
N SER A 44 -8.78 -2.48 -0.47
CA SER A 44 -10.11 -2.24 0.12
C SER A 44 -10.42 -3.25 1.22
N MET A 45 -10.17 -4.53 0.96
CA MET A 45 -10.36 -5.61 1.93
C MET A 45 -9.50 -5.41 3.19
N LEU A 46 -8.21 -5.14 3.04
CA LEU A 46 -7.30 -4.85 4.15
C LEU A 46 -7.79 -3.67 4.99
N LEU A 47 -8.22 -2.60 4.32
CA LEU A 47 -8.73 -1.41 4.97
C LEU A 47 -10.05 -1.67 5.71
N GLU A 48 -10.92 -2.54 5.19
CA GLU A 48 -12.19 -2.94 5.83
C GLU A 48 -12.00 -3.74 7.12
N THR A 49 -10.88 -4.45 7.28
CA THR A 49 -10.59 -5.15 8.55
C THR A 49 -10.44 -4.20 9.74
N GLY A 50 -10.14 -2.92 9.50
CA GLY A 50 -9.92 -1.89 10.53
C GLY A 50 -8.64 -2.07 11.38
N GLN A 51 -7.87 -3.13 11.15
CA GLN A 51 -6.71 -3.51 11.95
C GLN A 51 -5.37 -3.06 11.33
N VAL A 52 -5.42 -2.39 10.17
CA VAL A 52 -4.24 -2.03 9.39
C VAL A 52 -3.92 -0.55 9.59
N ASP A 53 -2.67 -0.23 9.98
CA ASP A 53 -2.17 1.14 9.94
C ASP A 53 -1.91 1.56 8.48
N VAL A 54 -2.79 2.42 7.95
CA VAL A 54 -2.72 2.98 6.59
C VAL A 54 -1.46 3.80 6.32
N ASN A 55 -0.83 4.26 7.40
CA ASN A 55 0.35 5.09 7.40
C ASN A 55 1.58 4.35 7.94
N ALA A 56 1.52 3.01 8.05
CA ALA A 56 2.64 2.18 8.47
C ALA A 56 3.88 2.50 7.63
N GLN A 57 5.05 2.51 8.26
CA GLN A 57 6.32 2.80 7.63
C GLN A 57 7.17 1.54 7.59
N ASP A 58 7.72 1.20 6.41
CA ASP A 58 8.80 0.21 6.32
C ASP A 58 10.14 0.79 6.83
N SER A 59 11.21 -0.01 6.85
CA SER A 59 12.55 0.42 7.27
C SER A 59 13.14 1.58 6.46
N GLY A 60 12.69 1.76 5.22
CA GLY A 60 13.02 2.93 4.40
C GLY A 60 12.10 4.13 4.66
N GLY A 61 11.21 4.01 5.64
CA GLY A 61 10.14 4.93 5.99
C GLY A 61 8.94 4.88 5.03
N TRP A 62 8.96 4.04 3.98
CA TRP A 62 7.95 4.08 2.91
C TRP A 62 6.60 3.75 3.49
N THR A 63 5.58 4.50 3.10
CA THR A 63 4.20 4.20 3.44
C THR A 63 3.52 3.56 2.23
N PRO A 64 2.40 2.85 2.41
CA PRO A 64 1.67 2.22 1.31
C PRO A 64 1.32 3.20 0.18
N ILE A 65 0.91 4.43 0.51
CA ILE A 65 0.58 5.45 -0.50
C ILE A 65 1.78 5.83 -1.37
N ILE A 66 2.99 5.79 -0.82
CA ILE A 66 4.23 6.09 -1.55
C ILE A 66 4.59 4.95 -2.49
N TRP A 67 4.36 3.70 -2.07
CA TRP A 67 4.51 2.54 -2.96
C TRP A 67 3.52 2.60 -4.14
N ALA A 68 2.24 2.89 -3.89
CA ALA A 68 1.24 3.06 -4.94
C ALA A 68 1.58 4.23 -5.88
N ALA A 69 2.07 5.34 -5.32
CA ALA A 69 2.48 6.52 -6.09
C ALA A 69 3.68 6.25 -7.00
N GLU A 70 4.72 5.56 -6.50
CA GLU A 70 5.90 5.20 -7.30
C GLU A 70 5.52 4.29 -8.49
N HIS A 71 4.49 3.45 -8.32
CA HIS A 71 3.98 2.52 -9.35
C HIS A 71 2.77 3.08 -10.12
N LYS A 72 2.34 4.32 -9.83
CA LYS A 72 1.25 5.04 -10.52
C LYS A 72 -0.15 4.41 -10.40
N HIS A 73 -0.44 3.73 -9.29
CA HIS A 73 -1.74 3.13 -9.01
C HIS A 73 -2.71 4.14 -8.39
N VAL A 74 -3.31 5.00 -9.23
CA VAL A 74 -4.14 6.15 -8.81
C VAL A 74 -5.39 5.74 -8.04
N ASP A 75 -6.01 4.62 -8.42
CA ASP A 75 -7.16 4.02 -7.78
C ASP A 75 -6.84 3.57 -6.34
N VAL A 76 -5.70 2.91 -6.14
CA VAL A 76 -5.20 2.55 -4.82
C VAL A 76 -4.86 3.79 -3.98
N ILE A 77 -4.23 4.80 -4.58
CA ILE A 77 -3.92 6.06 -3.89
C ILE A 77 -5.21 6.70 -3.37
N ARG A 78 -6.26 6.76 -4.19
CA ARG A 78 -7.56 7.30 -3.79
C ARG A 78 -8.18 6.50 -2.64
N ALA A 79 -8.13 5.17 -2.70
CA ALA A 79 -8.63 4.32 -1.62
C ALA A 79 -7.89 4.56 -0.29
N LEU A 80 -6.57 4.70 -0.33
CA LEU A 80 -5.74 4.99 0.84
C LEU A 80 -6.04 6.39 1.41
N LEU A 81 -6.16 7.42 0.56
CA LEU A 81 -6.53 8.78 0.98
C LEU A 81 -7.91 8.83 1.63
N ASN A 82 -8.89 8.11 1.07
CA ASN A 82 -10.23 8.02 1.64
C ASN A 82 -10.26 7.39 3.05
N ARG A 83 -9.22 6.65 3.43
CA ARG A 83 -9.04 6.09 4.78
C ARG A 83 -8.06 6.88 5.64
N GLY A 84 -7.72 8.11 5.25
CA GLY A 84 -6.89 9.01 6.05
C GLY A 84 -5.38 8.78 5.92
N ALA A 85 -4.91 8.19 4.80
CA ALA A 85 -3.49 8.11 4.54
C ALA A 85 -2.88 9.53 4.38
N ASP A 86 -1.78 9.79 5.08
CA ASP A 86 -1.03 11.04 5.00
C ASP A 86 0.14 10.88 4.03
N ILE A 87 0.00 11.53 2.87
CA ILE A 87 1.04 11.56 1.83
C ILE A 87 2.33 12.26 2.31
N ASN A 88 2.24 13.14 3.29
CA ASN A 88 3.36 13.96 3.78
C ASN A 88 4.14 13.29 4.91
N ARG A 89 3.65 12.20 5.50
CA ARG A 89 4.24 11.58 6.71
C ARG A 89 5.70 11.20 6.53
N LYS A 90 6.12 10.92 5.30
CA LYS A 90 7.50 10.55 4.97
C LYS A 90 8.35 11.67 4.35
N LEU A 91 7.73 12.78 3.94
CA LEU A 91 8.46 13.87 3.26
C LEU A 91 9.51 14.55 4.15
N ARG A 92 9.54 14.30 5.47
CA ARG A 92 10.41 15.00 6.43
C ARG A 92 11.90 14.61 6.41
N ARG A 93 12.32 13.53 5.74
CA ARG A 93 13.74 13.10 5.71
C ARG A 93 14.19 12.62 4.31
N GLY A 94 14.47 13.54 3.40
CA GLY A 94 15.47 13.32 2.32
C GLY A 94 15.03 12.67 0.99
N ILE A 95 13.76 12.33 0.80
CA ILE A 95 13.23 11.56 -0.35
C ILE A 95 12.31 12.38 -1.27
N THR A 96 12.18 13.67 -0.99
CA THR A 96 11.28 14.63 -1.65
C THR A 96 11.45 14.69 -3.18
N ASN A 97 12.62 14.28 -3.73
CA ASN A 97 12.96 14.55 -5.13
C ASN A 97 12.32 13.60 -6.17
N ARG A 98 11.90 12.37 -5.82
CA ARG A 98 11.20 11.47 -6.78
C ARG A 98 9.67 11.62 -6.74
N MET A 99 9.10 11.93 -5.57
CA MET A 99 7.65 11.94 -5.35
C MET A 99 6.94 13.26 -5.73
N LEU A 100 7.65 14.40 -5.83
CA LEU A 100 7.09 15.68 -6.33
C LEU A 100 6.43 15.54 -7.71
N ARG A 101 6.84 14.55 -8.52
CA ARG A 101 6.21 14.24 -9.81
C ARG A 101 4.83 13.59 -9.66
N THR A 102 4.61 12.82 -8.60
CA THR A 102 3.36 12.11 -8.33
C THR A 102 2.36 12.94 -7.53
N GLU A 103 2.80 13.86 -6.67
CA GLU A 103 1.92 14.89 -6.06
C GLU A 103 1.16 15.68 -7.13
N ARG A 104 1.80 15.98 -8.26
CA ARG A 104 1.15 16.62 -9.43
C ARG A 104 0.06 15.79 -10.10
N ILE A 105 0.06 14.47 -9.92
CA ILE A 105 -0.94 13.55 -10.48
C ILE A 105 -2.15 13.42 -9.53
N ILE A 106 -1.92 13.56 -8.22
CA ILE A 106 -2.94 13.34 -7.18
C ILE A 106 -3.71 14.64 -6.87
N CYS A 107 -3.05 15.81 -6.97
CA CYS A 107 -3.63 17.13 -6.67
C CYS A 107 -4.26 17.86 -7.87
N ARG A 108 -4.71 17.13 -8.92
CA ARG A 108 -5.40 17.72 -10.09
C ARG A 108 -6.85 17.30 -10.16
#